data_AF-J9TV66-F1
#
_entry.id   AF-J9TV66-F1
#
_cell.length_a   1.000
_cell.length_b   1.000
_cell.length_c   1.000
_cell.angle_alpha   90.00
_cell.angle_beta   90.00
_cell.angle_gamma   90.00
#
_symmetry.space_group_name_H-M   'P 1'
#
loop_
_entity.id
_entity.type
_entity.pdbx_description
1 polymer ?
#
loop_
_entity_poly.entity_id
_entity_poly.type
_entity_poly.pdbx_seq_one_letter_code
_entity_poly.pdbx_strand_id
1 'polypeptide(L)'
;MKEKIIIGFSKLIIFREILKTKTIKKLIKLLKYNSNDEAETTYLYYNFLNELYNYNDNIGDFLLEYIFRDNNIYIKKLLLKQTINKNIENALKEELDFFSYLSEINFSDIYNNLAELETKK
;
A
#
# COMPACT_ATOMS: atom_id res chain seq x y z
N MET A 1 8.68 -10.63 -2.47
CA MET A 1 7.78 -9.81 -1.61
C MET A 1 7.47 -8.45 -2.25
N LYS A 2 8.47 -7.61 -2.53
CA LYS A 2 8.34 -6.30 -3.19
C LYS A 2 7.49 -6.28 -4.46
N GLU A 3 7.74 -7.19 -5.41
CA GLU A 3 6.95 -7.26 -6.67
C GLU A 3 5.46 -7.54 -6.42
N LYS A 4 5.15 -8.43 -5.47
CA LYS A 4 3.76 -8.75 -5.09
C LYS A 4 3.03 -7.49 -4.61
N ILE A 5 3.69 -6.64 -3.82
CA ILE A 5 3.12 -5.38 -3.34
C ILE A 5 2.90 -4.40 -4.49
N ILE A 6 3.87 -4.23 -5.38
CA ILE A 6 3.76 -3.32 -6.54
C ILE A 6 2.62 -3.76 -7.47
N ILE A 7 2.53 -5.06 -7.74
CA ILE A 7 1.44 -5.64 -8.54
C ILE A 7 0.10 -5.42 -7.85
N GLY A 8 0.01 -5.65 -6.53
CA GLY A 8 -1.22 -5.41 -5.76
C GLY A 8 -1.69 -3.96 -5.86
N PHE A 9 -0.81 -2.99 -5.66
CA PHE A 9 -1.15 -1.57 -5.86
C PHE A 9 -1.57 -1.24 -7.30
N SER A 10 -0.99 -1.93 -8.29
CA SER A 10 -1.34 -1.70 -9.71
C SER A 10 -2.72 -2.24 -10.09
N LYS A 11 -3.26 -3.18 -9.30
CA LYS A 11 -4.56 -3.81 -9.51
C LYS A 11 -5.72 -3.03 -8.87
N LEU A 12 -5.47 -1.97 -8.10
CA LEU A 12 -6.52 -1.22 -7.43
C LEU A 12 -7.46 -0.50 -8.42
N ILE A 13 -8.75 -0.79 -8.28
CA ILE A 13 -9.87 -0.24 -9.04
C ILE A 13 -10.84 0.48 -8.08
N ILE A 14 -11.22 -0.15 -6.96
CA ILE A 14 -12.19 0.37 -5.99
C ILE A 14 -11.54 1.45 -5.13
N PHE A 15 -10.41 1.14 -4.48
CA PHE A 15 -9.68 2.04 -3.59
C PHE A 15 -8.53 2.76 -4.32
N ARG A 16 -8.67 2.98 -5.63
CA ARG A 16 -7.60 3.52 -6.49
C ARG A 16 -7.05 4.87 -6.01
N GLU A 17 -7.89 5.67 -5.35
CA GLU A 17 -7.51 6.98 -4.82
C GLU A 17 -6.43 6.89 -3.72
N ILE A 18 -6.26 5.73 -3.08
CA ILE A 18 -5.23 5.52 -2.05
C ILE A 18 -3.82 5.73 -2.61
N LEU A 19 -3.63 5.46 -3.90
CA LEU A 19 -2.37 5.67 -4.63
C LEU A 19 -1.97 7.15 -4.69
N LYS A 20 -2.90 8.07 -4.44
CA LYS A 20 -2.62 9.51 -4.42
C LYS A 20 -2.12 10.00 -3.06
N THR A 21 -2.30 9.22 -1.99
CA THR A 21 -1.85 9.57 -0.64
C THR A 21 -0.33 9.67 -0.59
N LYS A 22 0.18 10.57 0.26
CA LYS A 22 1.63 10.78 0.40
C LYS A 22 2.33 9.52 0.90
N THR A 23 1.74 8.87 1.90
CA THR A 23 2.25 7.63 2.50
C THR A 23 2.44 6.53 1.46
N ILE A 24 1.41 6.22 0.67
CA ILE A 24 1.50 5.16 -0.36
C ILE A 24 2.42 5.57 -1.51
N LYS A 25 2.47 6.84 -1.89
CA LYS A 25 3.45 7.32 -2.90
C LYS A 25 4.89 7.09 -2.45
N LYS A 26 5.21 7.40 -1.19
CA LYS A 26 6.56 7.18 -0.64
C LYS A 26 6.87 5.68 -0.52
N LEU A 27 5.90 4.87 -0.11
CA LEU A 27 6.04 3.42 -0.10
C LEU A 27 6.32 2.87 -1.50
N ILE A 28 5.54 3.25 -2.51
CA ILE A 28 5.76 2.81 -3.89
C ILE A 28 7.13 3.29 -4.40
N LYS A 29 7.58 4.50 -4.02
CA LYS A 29 8.90 5.01 -4.38
C LYS A 29 10.01 4.13 -3.80
N LEU A 30 9.94 3.81 -2.51
CA LEU A 30 10.85 2.85 -1.86
C LEU A 30 10.83 1.50 -2.58
N LEU A 31 9.64 0.94 -2.82
CA LEU A 31 9.50 -0.35 -3.46
C LEU A 31 9.99 -0.36 -4.91
N LYS A 32 9.92 0.74 -5.66
CA LYS A 32 10.42 0.79 -7.04
C LYS A 32 11.91 1.12 -7.14
N TYR A 33 12.53 1.53 -6.03
CA TYR A 33 13.95 1.84 -6.01
C TYR A 33 14.78 0.57 -6.24
N ASN A 34 15.60 0.56 -7.30
CA ASN A 34 16.40 -0.57 -7.73
C ASN A 34 17.88 -0.16 -7.89
N SER A 35 18.41 0.56 -6.89
CA SER A 35 19.79 1.01 -6.84
C SER A 35 20.46 0.44 -5.58
N ASN A 36 21.78 0.28 -5.61
CA ASN A 36 22.59 -0.20 -4.46
C ASN A 36 23.14 0.97 -3.63
N ASP A 37 22.43 2.11 -3.62
CA ASP A 37 22.77 3.24 -2.78
C ASP A 37 22.06 3.08 -1.44
N GLU A 38 22.83 2.67 -0.43
CA GLU A 38 22.37 2.47 0.95
C GLU A 38 21.80 3.77 1.54
N ALA A 39 22.46 4.91 1.28
CA ALA A 39 22.05 6.20 1.83
C ALA A 39 20.70 6.63 1.27
N GLU A 40 20.49 6.49 -0.05
CA GLU A 40 19.19 6.79 -0.66
C GLU A 40 18.12 5.77 -0.25
N THR A 41 18.44 4.48 -0.16
CA THR A 41 17.49 3.44 0.31
C THR A 41 17.03 3.72 1.74
N THR A 42 17.98 4.03 2.62
CA THR A 42 17.74 4.46 4.01
C THR A 42 16.86 5.70 4.05
N TYR A 43 17.22 6.73 3.28
CA TYR A 43 16.43 7.95 3.19
C TYR A 43 14.98 7.67 2.75
N LEU A 44 14.77 6.88 1.69
CA LEU A 44 13.44 6.53 1.20
C LEU A 44 12.62 5.76 2.23
N TYR A 45 13.25 4.84 2.96
CA TYR A 45 12.60 4.06 3.99
C TYR A 45 12.14 4.94 5.17
N TYR A 46 13.05 5.71 5.76
CA TYR A 46 12.71 6.58 6.89
C TYR A 46 11.76 7.71 6.48
N ASN A 47 11.84 8.19 5.23
CA ASN A 47 10.91 9.19 4.70
C ASN A 47 9.49 8.62 4.52
N PHE A 48 9.35 7.32 4.22
CA PHE A 48 8.07 6.61 4.23
C PHE A 48 7.54 6.47 5.68
N LEU A 49 8.36 5.98 6.61
CA LEU A 49 7.95 5.82 8.01
C LEU A 49 7.53 7.15 8.64
N ASN A 50 8.27 8.23 8.37
CA ASN A 50 7.93 9.55 8.87
C ASN A 50 6.55 10.03 8.40
N GLU A 51 6.16 9.76 7.14
CA GLU A 51 4.77 10.05 6.74
C GLU A 51 3.78 9.10 7.38
N LEU A 52 4.10 7.81 7.47
CA LEU A 52 3.20 6.85 8.07
C LEU A 52 2.84 7.29 9.49
N TYR A 53 3.84 7.56 10.32
CA TYR A 53 3.70 7.95 11.72
C TYR A 53 3.11 9.36 11.93
N ASN A 54 3.12 10.23 10.91
CA ASN A 54 2.34 11.48 10.97
C ASN A 54 0.83 11.23 10.90
N TYR A 55 0.39 10.06 10.42
CA TYR A 55 -1.02 9.69 10.32
C TYR A 55 -1.39 8.59 11.32
N ASN A 56 -0.64 7.49 11.37
CA ASN A 56 -0.89 6.32 12.21
C ASN A 56 0.40 5.57 12.55
N ASP A 57 0.40 4.80 13.65
CA ASP A 57 1.57 4.07 14.14
C ASP A 57 1.94 2.85 13.26
N ASN A 58 1.03 2.36 12.43
CA ASN A 58 1.27 1.25 11.53
C ASN A 58 0.46 1.35 10.24
N ILE A 59 0.85 0.56 9.23
CA ILE A 59 0.20 0.57 7.91
C ILE A 59 -1.23 0.04 7.97
N GLY A 60 -1.53 -0.89 8.89
CA GLY A 60 -2.85 -1.49 9.03
C GLY A 60 -3.88 -0.44 9.41
N ASP A 61 -3.59 0.33 10.45
CA ASP A 61 -4.45 1.42 10.92
C ASP A 61 -4.60 2.51 9.84
N PHE A 62 -3.51 2.86 9.15
CA PHE A 62 -3.57 3.78 8.02
C PHE A 62 -4.51 3.29 6.91
N LEU A 63 -4.41 2.02 6.52
CA LEU A 63 -5.28 1.44 5.48
C LEU A 63 -6.73 1.36 5.97
N LEU A 64 -6.95 0.97 7.22
CA LEU A 64 -8.27 0.84 7.83
C LEU A 64 -9.00 2.18 7.85
N GLU A 65 -8.34 3.22 8.37
CA GLU A 65 -8.89 4.58 8.41
C GLU A 65 -9.20 5.10 7.00
N TYR A 66 -8.33 4.81 6.03
CA TYR A 66 -8.56 5.16 4.63
C TYR A 66 -9.81 4.46 4.08
N ILE A 67 -9.92 3.14 4.25
CA ILE A 67 -11.05 2.33 3.76
C ILE A 67 -12.39 2.86 4.30
N PHE A 68 -12.45 3.20 5.59
CA PHE A 68 -13.67 3.70 6.21
C PHE A 68 -14.12 5.07 5.69
N ARG A 69 -13.17 5.89 5.23
CA ARG A 69 -13.45 7.24 4.73
C ARG A 69 -13.66 7.28 3.22
N ASP A 70 -13.29 6.22 2.51
CA ASP A 70 -13.30 6.22 1.05
C ASP A 70 -14.72 6.09 0.49
N ASN A 71 -15.18 7.15 -0.18
CA ASN A 71 -16.46 7.15 -0.89
C ASN A 71 -16.30 6.59 -2.32
N ASN A 72 -15.90 5.32 -2.38
CA ASN A 72 -15.65 4.58 -3.62
C ASN A 72 -16.96 4.21 -4.35
N ILE A 73 -16.80 3.61 -5.54
CA ILE A 73 -17.93 3.22 -6.39
C ILE A 73 -18.86 2.21 -5.71
N TYR A 74 -18.35 1.31 -4.87
CA TYR A 74 -19.15 0.33 -4.15
C TYR A 74 -20.07 1.02 -3.14
N ILE A 75 -19.52 1.90 -2.29
CA ILE A 75 -20.30 2.68 -1.32
C ILE A 75 -21.34 3.56 -2.01
N LYS A 76 -20.96 4.27 -3.08
CA LYS A 76 -21.90 5.10 -3.86
C LYS A 76 -23.08 4.30 -4.40
N LYS A 77 -22.81 3.12 -4.99
CA LYS A 77 -23.86 2.23 -5.50
C LYS A 77 -24.76 1.71 -4.39
N LEU A 78 -24.18 1.34 -3.26
CA LEU A 78 -24.91 0.86 -2.09
C LEU A 78 -25.86 1.94 -1.53
N LEU A 79 -25.38 3.17 -1.36
CA LEU A 79 -26.17 4.31 -0.89
C LEU A 79 -27.33 4.64 -1.85
N LEU A 80 -27.11 4.49 -3.16
CA LEU A 80 -28.13 4.71 -4.19
C LEU A 80 -29.05 3.50 -4.41
N LYS A 81 -28.92 2.42 -3.62
CA LYS A 81 -29.66 1.16 -3.76
C LYS A 81 -29.59 0.57 -5.18
N GLN A 82 -28.46 0.78 -5.87
CA GLN A 82 -28.23 0.23 -7.20
C GLN A 82 -27.80 -1.23 -7.10
N THR A 83 -28.06 -2.00 -8.17
CA THR A 83 -27.50 -3.34 -8.30
C THR A 83 -25.97 -3.25 -8.40
N ILE A 84 -25.30 -3.98 -7.50
CA ILE A 84 -23.85 -4.14 -7.51
C ILE A 84 -23.56 -5.40 -8.33
N ASN A 85 -22.77 -5.25 -9.39
CA ASN A 85 -22.37 -6.39 -10.21
C ASN A 85 -21.31 -7.19 -9.45
N LYS A 86 -21.36 -8.52 -9.57
CA LYS A 86 -20.33 -9.46 -9.07
C LYS A 86 -18.90 -9.05 -9.38
N ASN A 87 -18.64 -8.43 -10.52
CA ASN A 87 -17.29 -7.95 -10.85
C ASN A 87 -16.79 -6.88 -9.87
N ILE A 88 -17.67 -5.99 -9.39
CA ILE A 88 -17.33 -4.97 -8.39
C ILE A 88 -17.13 -5.61 -7.02
N GLU A 89 -17.96 -6.59 -6.66
CA GLU A 89 -17.82 -7.32 -5.39
C GLU A 89 -16.52 -8.12 -5.34
N ASN A 90 -16.18 -8.80 -6.45
CA ASN A 90 -14.93 -9.54 -6.58
C ASN A 90 -13.73 -8.61 -6.48
N ALA A 91 -13.75 -7.47 -7.19
CA ALA A 91 -12.68 -6.47 -7.10
C ALA A 91 -12.53 -5.91 -5.68
N LEU A 92 -13.64 -5.58 -5.01
CA LEU A 92 -13.62 -5.12 -3.62
C LEU A 92 -12.96 -6.17 -2.70
N LYS A 93 -13.36 -7.43 -2.84
CA LYS A 93 -12.80 -8.53 -2.03
C LYS A 93 -11.30 -8.69 -2.28
N GLU A 94 -10.87 -8.76 -3.53
CA GLU A 94 -9.44 -8.90 -3.88
C GLU A 94 -8.59 -7.74 -3.34
N GLU A 95 -9.12 -6.52 -3.37
CA GLU A 95 -8.43 -5.34 -2.83
C GLU A 95 -8.36 -5.35 -1.30
N LEU A 96 -9.43 -5.77 -0.62
CA LEU A 96 -9.42 -5.92 0.85
C LEU A 96 -8.46 -7.03 1.28
N ASP A 97 -8.44 -8.17 0.58
CA ASP A 97 -7.48 -9.26 0.82
C ASP A 97 -6.04 -8.77 0.64
N PHE A 98 -5.79 -7.92 -0.37
CA PHE A 98 -4.49 -7.28 -0.56
C PHE A 98 -4.13 -6.31 0.58
N PHE A 99 -5.07 -5.50 1.07
CA PHE A 99 -4.82 -4.62 2.21
C PHE A 99 -4.58 -5.40 3.51
N SER A 100 -5.29 -6.51 3.72
CA SER A 100 -5.02 -7.42 4.83
C SER A 100 -3.59 -7.96 4.74
N TYR A 101 -3.19 -8.45 3.57
CA TYR A 101 -1.79 -8.88 3.34
C TYR A 101 -0.79 -7.76 3.60
N LEU A 102 -1.07 -6.52 3.20
CA LEU A 102 -0.19 -5.39 3.48
C LEU A 102 -0.07 -5.07 4.97
N SER A 103 -1.17 -5.21 5.72
CA SER A 103 -1.19 -4.92 7.16
C SER A 103 -0.32 -5.88 7.98
N GLU A 104 -0.11 -7.10 7.47
CA GLU A 104 0.73 -8.12 8.10
C GLU A 104 2.22 -7.97 7.77
N ILE A 105 2.57 -7.10 6.81
CA ILE A 105 3.96 -6.94 6.39
C ILE A 105 4.72 -6.08 7.37
N ASN A 106 5.82 -6.62 7.88
CA ASN A 106 6.82 -5.83 8.57
C ASN A 106 7.75 -5.14 7.55
N PHE A 107 7.65 -3.81 7.44
CA PHE A 107 8.48 -3.05 6.51
C PHE A 107 9.96 -3.02 6.89
N SER A 108 10.35 -3.34 8.13
CA SER A 108 11.76 -3.52 8.46
C SER A 108 12.37 -4.70 7.71
N ASP A 109 11.60 -5.76 7.47
CA ASP A 109 12.08 -6.91 6.70
C ASP A 109 12.30 -6.51 5.23
N ILE A 110 11.47 -5.61 4.70
CA ILE A 110 11.67 -5.06 3.36
C ILE A 110 12.95 -4.22 3.32
N TYR A 111 13.20 -3.40 4.33
CA TYR A 111 14.44 -2.63 4.43
C TYR A 111 15.68 -3.53 4.52
N ASN A 112 15.66 -4.53 5.42
CA ASN A 112 16.77 -5.47 5.59
C ASN A 112 17.04 -6.27 4.31
N ASN A 113 16.01 -6.72 3.59
CA ASN A 113 16.20 -7.39 2.31
C ASN A 113 16.77 -6.47 1.22
N LEU A 114 16.53 -5.16 1.30
CA LEU A 114 17.12 -4.18 0.38
C LEU A 114 18.59 -3.91 0.75
N ALA A 115 18.93 -3.86 2.04
CA ALA A 115 20.29 -3.67 2.54
C ALA A 115 21.16 -4.94 2.41
N GLU A 116 20.60 -6.15 2.59
CA GLU A 116 21.35 -7.42 2.49
C GLU A 116 21.82 -7.75 1.06
N LEU A 117 21.20 -7.16 0.03
CA LEU A 117 21.70 -7.24 -1.35
C LEU A 117 23.09 -6.59 -1.52
N GLU A 118 23.55 -5.81 -0.54
CA GLU A 118 24.84 -5.12 -0.53
C GLU A 118 25.97 -5.98 0.04
N THR A 119 25.68 -6.91 0.97
CA THR A 119 26.72 -7.73 1.63
C THR A 119 27.15 -8.97 0.84
N LYS A 120 26.48 -9.28 -0.28
CA LYS A 120 26.77 -10.43 -1.16
C LYS A 120 27.50 -10.07 -2.46
N LYS A 121 28.05 -8.86 -2.59
CA LYS A 121 28.95 -8.45 -3.68
C LYS A 121 30.38 -8.30 -3.18
#